data_AF-A0A9X3LJ63-F1
#
_entry.id   AF-A0A9X3LJ63-F1
#
_cell.length_a   1.000
_cell.length_b   1.000
_cell.length_c   1.000
_cell.angle_alpha   90.00
_cell.angle_beta   90.00
_cell.angle_gamma   90.00
#
_symmetry.space_group_name_H-M   'P 1'
#
loop_
_entity.id
_entity.type
_entity.pdbx_description
1 polymer ?
#
loop_
_entity_poly.entity_id
_entity_poly.type
_entity_poly.pdbx_seq_one_letter_code
_entity_poly.pdbx_strand_id
1 'polypeptide(L)'
;MLLVVVMSEVPWVASGILLGIFLILLLPSKGWTVFGTLLFIVGAIVSAIADVPGNPIYNAPFEALFLNEGEYLSASVIIEHPTQGETAVTRDNIIVDAEGNELRDINDFLTFLYRLVLYSVIYGVLITLRGFLAKMKTTSTSASPRKKGNDEAHLKTP
;
A
#
# COMPACT_ATOMS: atom_id res chain seq x y z
N MET A 1 -10.81 16.49 -10.03
CA MET A 1 -12.22 16.05 -10.01
C MET A 1 -12.37 14.66 -10.61
N LEU A 2 -12.01 14.43 -11.89
CA LEU A 2 -12.20 13.12 -12.55
C LEU A 2 -11.47 11.95 -11.85
N LEU A 3 -10.24 12.18 -11.37
CA LEU A 3 -9.45 11.17 -10.65
C LEU A 3 -10.07 10.79 -9.28
N VAL A 4 -10.59 11.79 -8.56
CA VAL A 4 -11.29 11.58 -7.27
C VAL A 4 -12.59 10.81 -7.49
N VAL A 5 -13.34 11.14 -8.56
CA VAL A 5 -14.57 10.43 -8.93
C VAL A 5 -14.29 8.97 -9.30
N VAL A 6 -13.28 8.71 -10.12
CA VAL A 6 -12.89 7.34 -10.50
C VAL A 6 -12.39 6.53 -9.30
N MET A 7 -11.61 7.14 -8.39
CA MET A 7 -11.20 6.49 -7.13
C MET A 7 -12.38 6.16 -6.23
N SER A 8 -13.46 6.95 -6.29
CA SER A 8 -14.69 6.69 -5.55
C SER A 8 -15.55 5.61 -6.20
N GLU A 9 -15.58 5.48 -7.53
CA GLU A 9 -16.43 4.51 -8.24
C GLU A 9 -15.87 3.09 -8.25
N VAL A 10 -14.56 2.93 -8.23
CA VAL A 10 -13.91 1.61 -8.27
C VAL A 10 -13.06 1.42 -7.00
N PRO A 11 -13.54 0.64 -6.00
CA PRO A 11 -12.94 0.60 -4.66
C PRO A 11 -11.45 0.29 -4.62
N TRP A 12 -10.94 -0.54 -5.54
CA TRP A 12 -9.55 -0.99 -5.56
C TRP A 12 -8.60 -0.06 -6.32
N VAL A 13 -9.12 0.91 -7.10
CA VAL A 13 -8.28 1.84 -7.87
C VAL A 13 -7.47 2.75 -6.95
N ALA A 14 -8.06 3.19 -5.83
CA ALA A 14 -7.37 4.01 -4.85
C ALA A 14 -6.13 3.31 -4.29
N SER A 15 -6.29 2.06 -3.86
CA SER A 15 -5.23 1.22 -3.31
C SER A 15 -4.12 0.95 -4.32
N GLY A 16 -4.48 0.69 -5.59
CA GLY A 16 -3.51 0.52 -6.68
C GLY A 16 -2.68 1.77 -6.94
N ILE A 17 -3.31 2.95 -6.97
CA ILE A 17 -2.62 4.23 -7.16
C ILE A 17 -1.67 4.51 -6.00
N LEU A 18 -2.13 4.32 -4.76
CA LEU A 18 -1.31 4.56 -3.57
C LEU A 18 -0.11 3.61 -3.51
N LEU A 19 -0.30 2.34 -3.86
CA LEU A 19 0.80 1.38 -4.01
C LEU A 19 1.78 1.84 -5.10
N GLY A 20 1.29 2.31 -6.25
CA GLY A 20 2.14 2.84 -7.33
C GLY A 20 2.98 4.03 -6.88
N ILE A 21 2.37 5.00 -6.20
CA ILE A 21 3.06 6.16 -5.63
C ILE A 21 4.11 5.71 -4.61
N PHE A 22 3.73 4.80 -3.71
CA PHE A 22 4.64 4.26 -2.71
C PHE A 22 5.87 3.61 -3.35
N LEU A 23 5.68 2.79 -4.40
CA LEU A 23 6.77 2.14 -5.11
C LEU A 23 7.72 3.14 -5.79
N ILE A 24 7.18 4.21 -6.41
CA ILE A 24 7.99 5.28 -7.01
C ILE A 24 8.83 5.98 -5.93
N LEU A 25 8.20 6.36 -4.82
CA LEU A 25 8.89 7.02 -3.71
C LEU A 25 9.88 6.09 -2.98
N LEU A 26 9.67 4.77 -3.04
CA LEU A 26 10.57 3.79 -2.46
C LEU A 26 11.88 3.64 -3.24
N LEU A 27 11.92 3.98 -4.53
CA LEU A 27 13.11 3.85 -5.38
C LEU A 27 14.38 4.52 -4.80
N PRO A 28 14.36 5.79 -4.35
CA PRO A 28 15.53 6.41 -3.73
C PRO A 28 15.91 5.81 -2.37
N SER A 29 15.00 5.06 -1.73
CA SER A 29 15.26 4.44 -0.43
C SER A 29 16.18 3.21 -0.54
N LYS A 30 17.01 3.03 0.49
CA LYS A 30 17.86 1.85 0.72
C LYS A 30 17.30 0.96 1.83
N GLY A 31 15.98 0.91 1.97
CA GLY A 31 15.27 0.15 3.02
C GLY A 31 14.89 1.04 4.20
N TRP A 32 15.12 0.56 5.43
CA TRP A 32 14.73 1.22 6.68
C TRP A 32 15.67 2.38 7.06
N THR A 33 15.73 3.42 6.21
CA THR A 33 16.34 4.73 6.54
C THR A 33 15.30 5.64 7.20
N VAL A 34 15.69 6.81 7.71
CA VAL A 34 14.73 7.82 8.21
C VAL A 34 13.64 8.11 7.16
N PHE A 35 14.05 8.33 5.91
CA PHE A 35 13.12 8.52 4.79
C PHE A 35 12.24 7.27 4.55
N GLY A 36 12.82 6.07 4.56
CA GLY A 36 12.06 4.82 4.40
C GLY A 36 11.03 4.60 5.51
N THR A 37 11.37 4.92 6.75
CA THR A 37 10.46 4.82 7.91
C THR A 37 9.35 5.86 7.83
N LEU A 38 9.63 7.09 7.39
CA LEU A 38 8.58 8.09 7.16
C LEU A 38 7.65 7.67 6.04
N LEU A 39 8.21 7.19 4.92
CA LEU A 39 7.44 6.66 3.80
C LEU A 39 6.55 5.48 4.23
N PHE A 40 7.07 4.59 5.07
CA PHE A 40 6.32 3.49 5.67
C PHE A 40 5.11 3.97 6.47
N ILE A 41 5.33 4.84 7.47
CA ILE A 41 4.30 5.28 8.40
C ILE A 41 3.21 6.06 7.64
N VAL A 42 3.62 7.03 6.82
CA VAL A 42 2.68 7.85 6.05
C VAL A 42 1.95 6.99 5.04
N GLY A 43 2.65 6.12 4.32
CA GLY A 43 2.04 5.20 3.37
C GLY A 43 0.98 4.33 4.02
N ALA A 44 1.30 3.65 5.12
CA ALA A 44 0.38 2.73 5.79
C ALA A 44 -0.87 3.45 6.32
N ILE A 45 -0.71 4.63 6.94
CA ILE A 45 -1.84 5.41 7.45
C ILE A 45 -2.71 5.94 6.31
N VAL A 46 -2.11 6.58 5.30
CA VAL A 46 -2.86 7.16 4.18
C VAL A 46 -3.60 6.06 3.41
N SER A 47 -2.96 4.91 3.18
CA SER A 47 -3.62 3.76 2.55
C SER A 47 -4.74 3.19 3.40
N ALA A 48 -4.56 3.06 4.72
CA ALA A 48 -5.63 2.56 5.58
C ALA A 48 -6.87 3.47 5.62
N ILE A 49 -6.66 4.81 5.55
CA ILE A 49 -7.74 5.80 5.51
C ILE A 49 -8.42 5.83 4.14
N ALA A 50 -7.63 5.82 3.06
CA ALA A 50 -8.13 5.99 1.70
C ALA A 50 -8.71 4.71 1.09
N ASP A 51 -8.44 3.54 1.69
CA ASP A 51 -9.02 2.28 1.26
C ASP A 51 -10.47 2.15 1.74
N VAL A 52 -11.31 1.61 0.87
CA VAL A 52 -12.78 1.60 1.01
C VAL A 52 -13.27 0.15 0.94
N PRO A 53 -14.33 -0.23 1.68
CA PRO A 53 -14.99 -1.53 1.49
C PRO A 53 -15.29 -1.82 0.01
N GLY A 54 -15.06 -3.06 -0.40
CA GLY A 54 -15.16 -3.52 -1.79
C GLY A 54 -13.82 -3.64 -2.53
N ASN A 55 -12.70 -3.29 -1.88
CA ASN A 55 -11.36 -3.59 -2.41
C ASN A 55 -10.98 -5.06 -2.14
N PRO A 56 -10.77 -5.91 -3.16
CA PRO A 56 -10.50 -7.34 -2.97
C PRO A 56 -9.24 -7.63 -2.15
N ILE A 57 -8.23 -6.74 -2.18
CA ILE A 57 -6.97 -6.91 -1.42
C ILE A 57 -7.25 -6.88 0.08
N TYR A 58 -8.22 -6.09 0.51
CA TYR A 58 -8.63 -5.97 1.90
C TYR A 58 -9.79 -6.91 2.24
N ASN A 59 -10.82 -6.96 1.39
CA ASN A 59 -12.04 -7.73 1.64
C ASN A 59 -11.75 -9.22 1.78
N ALA A 60 -11.09 -9.85 0.81
CA ALA A 60 -10.90 -11.30 0.83
C ALA A 60 -10.18 -11.82 2.09
N PRO A 61 -9.04 -11.25 2.53
CA PRO A 61 -8.39 -11.72 3.75
C PRO A 61 -9.15 -11.28 5.02
N PHE A 62 -9.95 -10.21 4.98
CA PHE A 62 -10.80 -9.84 6.10
C PHE A 62 -11.96 -10.85 6.27
N GLU A 63 -12.67 -11.13 5.18
CA GLU A 63 -13.77 -12.09 5.12
C GLU A 63 -13.33 -13.47 5.60
N ALA A 64 -12.16 -13.95 5.14
CA ALA A 64 -11.61 -15.23 5.56
C ALA A 64 -11.23 -15.32 7.05
N LEU A 65 -11.00 -14.19 7.73
CA LEU A 65 -10.55 -14.17 9.13
C LEU A 65 -11.67 -13.84 10.11
N PHE A 66 -12.67 -13.06 9.69
CA PHE A 66 -13.66 -12.47 10.59
C PHE A 66 -15.11 -12.84 10.25
N LEU A 67 -15.38 -13.38 9.07
CA LEU A 67 -16.74 -13.71 8.63
C LEU A 67 -16.97 -15.22 8.51
N ASN A 68 -18.23 -15.62 8.57
CA ASN A 68 -18.63 -17.01 8.33
C ASN A 68 -18.76 -17.31 6.83
N GLU A 69 -18.81 -18.58 6.47
CA GLU A 69 -19.10 -18.98 5.09
C GLU A 69 -20.45 -18.40 4.62
N GLY A 70 -20.44 -17.76 3.44
CA GLY A 70 -21.62 -17.10 2.87
C GLY A 70 -21.84 -15.65 3.33
N GLU A 71 -21.02 -15.13 4.23
CA GLU A 71 -21.02 -13.72 4.63
C GLU A 71 -19.93 -12.94 3.86
N TYR A 72 -20.28 -11.76 3.37
CA TYR A 72 -19.38 -10.91 2.60
C TYR A 72 -19.33 -9.49 3.16
N LEU A 73 -18.18 -8.84 3.06
CA LEU A 73 -18.05 -7.45 3.45
C LEU A 73 -18.47 -6.56 2.27
N SER A 74 -19.46 -5.71 2.47
CA SER A 74 -19.93 -4.79 1.44
C SER A 74 -19.87 -3.34 1.93
N ALA A 75 -19.92 -2.42 0.95
CA ALA A 75 -20.12 -1.01 1.19
C ALA A 75 -21.59 -0.69 0.88
N SER A 76 -22.39 -0.28 1.86
CA SER A 76 -23.63 0.39 1.52
C SER A 76 -23.27 1.78 1.00
N VAL A 77 -23.77 2.17 -0.17
CA VAL A 77 -23.63 3.56 -0.65
C VAL A 77 -24.95 4.23 -0.35
N ILE A 78 -25.06 4.88 0.79
CA ILE A 78 -26.23 5.72 1.08
C ILE A 78 -25.98 7.04 0.35
N ILE A 79 -26.64 7.19 -0.80
CA ILE A 79 -26.66 8.45 -1.54
C ILE A 79 -27.77 9.29 -0.93
N GLU A 80 -27.44 10.15 0.03
CA GLU A 80 -28.39 11.16 0.48
C GLU A 80 -28.27 12.39 -0.43
N HIS A 81 -29.42 13.00 -0.73
CA HIS A 81 -29.52 14.29 -1.42
C HIS A 81 -30.07 15.32 -0.42
N PRO A 82 -29.25 15.82 0.53
CA PRO A 82 -29.77 16.59 1.65
C PRO A 82 -30.34 17.95 1.20
N THR A 83 -29.79 18.55 0.13
CA THR A 83 -30.34 19.73 -0.58
C THR A 83 -29.58 20.00 -1.89
N GLN A 84 -30.17 20.80 -2.80
CA GLN A 84 -29.66 21.12 -4.14
C GLN A 84 -28.14 21.38 -4.20
N GLY A 85 -27.38 20.41 -4.70
CA GLY A 85 -25.97 20.55 -5.06
C GLY A 85 -24.98 19.78 -4.21
N GLU A 86 -25.38 19.22 -3.06
CA GLU A 86 -24.51 18.41 -2.21
C GLU A 86 -24.96 16.94 -2.21
N THR A 87 -24.07 16.05 -2.64
CA THR A 87 -24.24 14.60 -2.49
C THR A 87 -23.42 14.17 -1.29
N ALA A 88 -24.08 13.80 -0.19
CA ALA A 88 -23.41 13.13 0.92
C ALA A 88 -23.35 11.64 0.57
N VAL A 89 -22.12 11.14 0.35
CA VAL A 89 -21.87 9.72 0.14
C VAL A 89 -21.36 9.17 1.47
N THR A 90 -22.29 8.68 2.30
CA THR A 90 -21.92 7.92 3.51
C THR A 90 -21.79 6.46 3.08
N ARG A 91 -20.60 5.90 3.31
CA ARG A 91 -20.32 4.48 3.00
C ARG A 91 -20.08 3.74 4.30
N ASP A 92 -21.09 3.02 4.75
CA ASP A 92 -20.98 2.20 5.94
C ASP A 92 -20.47 0.82 5.55
N ASN A 93 -19.57 0.29 6.38
CA ASN A 93 -19.15 -1.10 6.23
C ASN A 93 -20.29 -1.98 6.77
N ILE A 94 -20.85 -2.83 5.91
CA ILE A 94 -21.91 -3.78 6.27
C ILE A 94 -21.52 -5.20 5.90
N ILE A 95 -22.08 -6.17 6.61
CA ILE A 95 -21.97 -7.59 6.28
C ILE A 95 -23.25 -8.01 5.61
N VAL A 96 -23.13 -8.62 4.43
CA VAL A 96 -24.24 -9.10 3.61
C VAL A 96 -24.17 -10.61 3.43
N ASP A 97 -25.31 -11.24 3.13
CA ASP A 97 -25.36 -12.65 2.70
C ASP A 97 -24.96 -12.81 1.22
N ALA A 98 -24.99 -14.06 0.72
CA ALA A 98 -24.68 -14.38 -0.67
C ALA A 98 -25.66 -13.75 -1.67
N GLU A 99 -26.87 -13.45 -1.23
CA GLU A 99 -27.91 -12.77 -1.99
C GLU A 99 -27.81 -11.23 -1.92
N GLY A 100 -26.89 -10.70 -1.10
CA GLY A 100 -26.66 -9.27 -0.91
C GLY A 100 -27.60 -8.61 0.09
N ASN A 101 -28.37 -9.37 0.87
CA ASN A 101 -29.19 -8.83 1.95
C ASN A 101 -28.30 -8.47 3.13
N GLU A 102 -28.57 -7.31 3.73
CA GLU A 102 -27.85 -6.84 4.90
C GLU A 102 -28.14 -7.74 6.12
N LEU A 103 -27.07 -8.24 6.73
CA LEU A 103 -27.14 -9.07 7.94
C LEU A 103 -26.86 -8.23 9.19
N ARG A 104 -25.81 -7.42 9.17
CA ARG A 104 -25.37 -6.58 10.30
C ARG A 104 -24.32 -5.53 9.90
N ASP A 105 -24.23 -4.48 10.69
CA ASP A 105 -23.12 -3.51 10.65
C ASP A 105 -21.81 -4.12 11.17
N ILE A 106 -20.69 -3.52 10.75
CA ILE A 106 -19.38 -3.83 11.31
C ILE A 106 -18.71 -2.58 11.91
N ASN A 107 -17.91 -2.80 12.95
CA ASN A 107 -17.18 -1.73 13.62
C ASN A 107 -16.11 -1.12 12.69
N ASP A 108 -16.30 0.14 12.32
CA ASP A 108 -15.36 0.90 11.49
C ASP A 108 -13.96 1.02 12.07
N PHE A 109 -13.83 1.04 13.40
CA PHE A 109 -12.52 1.05 14.05
C PHE A 109 -11.78 -0.27 13.83
N LEU A 110 -12.51 -1.41 13.85
CA LEU A 110 -11.92 -2.72 13.60
C LEU A 110 -11.47 -2.85 12.14
N THR A 111 -12.31 -2.42 11.19
CA THR A 111 -11.97 -2.43 9.77
C THR A 111 -10.78 -1.53 9.47
N PHE A 112 -10.74 -0.33 10.06
CA PHE A 112 -9.60 0.57 9.96
C PHE A 112 -8.31 -0.04 10.53
N LEU A 113 -8.36 -0.57 11.76
CA LEU A 113 -7.18 -1.16 12.41
C LEU A 113 -6.63 -2.34 11.60
N TYR A 114 -7.52 -3.18 11.08
CA TYR A 114 -7.13 -4.26 10.18
C TYR A 114 -6.43 -3.74 8.91
N ARG A 115 -7.01 -2.74 8.23
CA ARG A 115 -6.39 -2.12 7.05
C ARG A 115 -5.01 -1.58 7.38
N LEU A 116 -4.86 -0.90 8.52
CA LEU A 116 -3.58 -0.38 8.97
C LEU A 116 -2.54 -1.50 9.15
N VAL A 117 -2.92 -2.62 9.76
CA VAL A 117 -2.05 -3.80 9.91
C VAL A 117 -1.70 -4.38 8.53
N LEU A 118 -2.68 -4.58 7.66
CA LEU A 118 -2.49 -5.13 6.32
C LEU A 118 -1.51 -4.28 5.49
N TYR A 119 -1.74 -2.98 5.39
CA TYR A 119 -0.85 -2.06 4.68
C TYR A 119 0.52 -1.95 5.34
N SER A 120 0.59 -2.04 6.67
CA SER A 120 1.88 -2.10 7.39
C SER A 120 2.66 -3.36 7.01
N VAL A 121 2.01 -4.51 6.88
CA VAL A 121 2.67 -5.74 6.42
C VAL A 121 3.16 -5.57 4.98
N ILE A 122 2.29 -5.12 4.07
CA ILE A 122 2.64 -4.95 2.64
C ILE A 122 3.82 -3.99 2.48
N TYR A 123 3.73 -2.78 3.02
CA TYR A 123 4.78 -1.78 2.88
C TYR A 123 6.05 -2.11 3.64
N GLY A 124 5.92 -2.76 4.81
CA GLY A 124 7.06 -3.26 5.58
C GLY A 124 7.85 -4.32 4.80
N VAL A 125 7.16 -5.25 4.14
CA VAL A 125 7.78 -6.25 3.26
C VAL A 125 8.49 -5.57 2.09
N LEU A 126 7.84 -4.63 1.40
CA LEU A 126 8.44 -3.93 0.26
C LEU A 126 9.70 -3.14 0.64
N ILE A 127 9.69 -2.43 1.77
CA ILE A 127 10.86 -1.70 2.26
C ILE A 127 11.99 -2.67 2.62
N THR A 128 11.67 -3.78 3.27
CA THR A 128 12.65 -4.80 3.66
C THR A 128 13.30 -5.42 2.42
N LEU A 129 12.51 -5.80 1.41
CA LEU A 129 13.00 -6.29 0.12
C LEU A 129 13.89 -5.26 -0.58
N ARG A 130 13.49 -3.98 -0.57
CA ARG A 130 14.30 -2.91 -1.15
C ARG A 130 15.66 -2.77 -0.46
N GLY A 131 15.68 -2.84 0.87
CA GLY A 131 16.92 -2.81 1.64
C GLY A 131 17.85 -3.98 1.32
N PHE A 132 17.29 -5.18 1.15
CA PHE A 132 18.05 -6.36 0.77
C PHE A 132 18.66 -6.23 -0.64
N LEU A 133 17.87 -5.78 -1.63
CA LEU A 133 18.32 -5.53 -3.00
C LEU A 133 19.45 -4.49 -3.07
N ALA A 134 19.34 -3.41 -2.28
CA ALA A 134 20.36 -2.37 -2.22
C ALA A 134 21.71 -2.91 -1.71
N LYS A 135 21.68 -3.78 -0.68
CA LYS A 135 22.89 -4.43 -0.13
C LYS A 135 23.57 -5.34 -1.15
N MET A 136 22.80 -6.17 -1.88
CA MET A 136 23.35 -7.06 -2.90
C MET A 136 24.08 -6.30 -4.02
N LYS A 137 23.53 -5.17 -4.46
CA LYS A 137 24.16 -4.33 -5.50
C LYS A 137 25.52 -3.77 -5.05
N THR A 138 25.62 -3.36 -3.79
CA THR A 138 26.89 -2.83 -3.24
C THR A 138 27.96 -3.92 -3.12
N THR A 139 27.60 -5.13 -2.66
CA THR A 139 28.54 -6.25 -2.52
C THR A 139 29.08 -6.73 -3.86
N SER A 140 28.23 -6.79 -4.90
CA SER A 140 28.65 -7.15 -6.26
C SER A 140 29.63 -6.13 -6.86
N THR A 141 29.45 -4.84 -6.58
CA THR A 141 30.31 -3.78 -7.11
C THR A 141 31.68 -3.74 -6.39
N SER A 142 31.71 -4.02 -5.08
CA SER A 142 32.98 -4.10 -4.31
C SER A 142 33.82 -5.33 -4.64
N ALA A 143 33.23 -6.37 -5.22
CA ALA A 143 33.93 -7.61 -5.57
C ALA A 143 34.61 -7.56 -6.95
N SER A 144 34.47 -6.47 -7.72
CA SER A 144 35.23 -6.29 -8.95
C SER A 144 36.69 -5.95 -8.60
N PRO A 145 37.68 -6.78 -8.97
CA PRO A 145 39.06 -6.52 -8.62
C PRO A 145 39.51 -5.27 -9.36
N ARG A 146 39.82 -4.22 -8.60
CA ARG A 146 40.53 -3.03 -9.05
C ARG A 146 41.84 -3.51 -9.66
N LYS A 147 41.91 -3.56 -10.99
CA LYS A 147 43.14 -3.89 -11.73
C LYS A 147 44.20 -2.88 -11.27
N LYS A 148 45.14 -3.32 -10.42
CA LYS A 148 46.34 -2.56 -10.06
C LYS A 148 47.12 -2.36 -11.37
N GLY A 149 46.92 -1.21 -12.01
CA GLY A 149 47.82 -0.72 -13.03
C GLY A 149 49.17 -0.49 -12.37
N ASN A 150 50.18 -1.13 -12.92
CA ASN A 150 51.55 -1.17 -12.42
C ASN A 150 52.17 0.24 -12.47
N ASP A 151 52.23 0.92 -11.33
CA ASP A 151 53.16 2.03 -11.11
C ASP A 151 54.55 1.42 -10.88
N GLU A 152 55.25 1.09 -11.97
CA GLU A 152 56.70 0.95 -11.96
C GLU A 152 57.31 2.13 -12.73
N ALA A 153 57.61 3.17 -11.97
CA ALA A 153 58.65 4.11 -12.35
C ALA A 153 59.99 3.37 -12.32
N HIS A 154 60.76 3.40 -13.42
CA HIS A 154 62.21 3.56 -13.36
C HIS A 154 62.79 3.98 -14.74
N LEU A 155 63.50 5.10 -14.70
CA LEU A 155 64.38 5.73 -15.69
C LEU A 155 65.01 4.83 -16.76
N LYS A 156 65.13 5.35 -17.99
CA LYS A 156 66.43 5.50 -18.69
C LYS A 156 66.42 6.68 -19.68
N THR A 157 67.56 7.38 -19.67
CA THR A 157 67.94 8.71 -20.21
C THR A 157 67.99 8.82 -21.74
N PRO A 158 68.19 10.04 -22.31
CA PRO A 158 68.77 10.18 -23.65
C PRO A 158 70.23 9.70 -23.70
#